data_AF-A0A955C107-F1
#
_entry.id   AF-A0A955C107-F1
#
_cell.length_a   1.000
_cell.length_b   1.000
_cell.length_c   1.000
_cell.angle_alpha   90.00
_cell.angle_beta   90.00
_cell.angle_gamma   90.00
#
_symmetry.space_group_name_H-M   'P 1'
#
loop_
_entity.id
_entity.type
_entity.pdbx_description
1 polymer ?
#
loop_
_entity_poly.entity_id
_entity_poly.type
_entity_poly.pdbx_seq_one_letter_code
_entity_poly.pdbx_strand_id
1 'polypeptide(L)'
;MIGKRVAMPLLAALSVCLCAAGALAGSVQYDRFTGRTSMPEEPNEVEVSVSVPKFNPTTGVLQSVTISAELKFDGFKGLENLDPNLSTGFRLNLLWNFDLRRPDLSSLLHIDAEDITGGRLNPFDGAVDFGGGSGISRHPATFESGMTKLVSPTDLALFTGVGDIELLATGGYVGTVLVFSIPVEETMSRFEGAFEANISVTYDFVPEPSAVALFALILTTLVRRAARVTAARTCHANH
;
A
#
# COMPACT_ATOMS: atom_id res chain seq x y z
N MET A 1 31.75 27.64 64.06
CA MET A 1 32.43 26.66 63.17
C MET A 1 31.39 25.64 62.74
N ILE A 2 30.60 25.89 61.69
CA ILE A 2 30.88 25.63 60.26
C ILE A 2 31.20 24.15 60.00
N GLY A 3 30.17 23.42 59.55
CA GLY A 3 30.24 22.56 58.36
C GLY A 3 30.51 21.06 58.57
N LYS A 4 29.48 20.24 58.36
CA LYS A 4 29.39 19.39 57.15
C LYS A 4 28.06 18.64 57.11
N ARG A 5 27.25 18.95 56.09
CA ARG A 5 26.13 18.15 55.62
C ARG A 5 26.71 16.90 54.94
N VAL A 6 26.18 15.73 55.25
CA VAL A 6 26.14 14.62 54.29
C VAL A 6 24.70 14.16 54.24
N ALA A 7 24.00 14.64 53.21
CA ALA A 7 22.71 14.13 52.81
C ALA A 7 22.89 12.66 52.41
N MET A 8 22.27 11.76 53.16
CA MET A 8 22.18 10.35 52.77
C MET A 8 20.78 10.13 52.21
N PRO A 9 20.65 9.67 50.95
CA PRO A 9 19.44 9.86 50.16
C PRO A 9 18.35 8.89 50.62
N LEU A 10 17.33 9.44 51.24
CA LEU A 10 16.01 8.85 51.42
C LEU A 10 15.33 8.77 50.04
N LEU A 11 15.73 7.81 49.21
CA LEU A 11 15.18 7.58 47.87
C LEU A 11 15.03 6.07 47.61
N ALA A 12 14.56 5.35 48.62
CA ALA A 12 14.17 3.93 48.53
C ALA A 12 12.65 3.80 48.67
N ALA A 13 11.92 4.58 47.87
CA ALA A 13 10.52 4.34 47.59
C ALA A 13 10.26 4.79 46.15
N LEU A 14 11.03 4.24 45.21
CA LEU A 14 10.55 4.14 43.84
C LEU A 14 9.42 3.12 43.90
N SER A 15 8.24 3.63 44.26
CA SER A 15 6.95 3.00 44.08
C SER A 15 7.02 2.29 42.74
N VAL A 16 7.00 0.97 42.78
CA VAL A 16 6.76 0.14 41.60
C VAL A 16 5.39 0.61 41.13
N CYS A 17 5.38 1.59 40.22
CA CYS A 17 4.23 1.90 39.41
C CYS A 17 3.86 0.56 38.81
N LEU A 18 2.86 -0.08 39.41
CA LEU A 18 2.18 -1.22 38.88
C LEU A 18 1.69 -0.73 37.52
N CYS A 19 2.47 -1.08 36.49
CA CYS A 19 2.28 -0.58 35.16
C CYS A 19 0.81 -0.82 34.85
N ALA A 20 0.05 0.26 34.68
CA ALA A 20 -1.08 0.20 33.77
C ALA A 20 -0.46 -0.37 32.50
N ALA A 21 -0.72 -1.65 32.25
CA ALA A 21 -0.41 -2.30 31.00
C ALA A 21 -1.34 -1.63 29.98
N GLY A 22 -1.04 -0.38 29.65
CA GLY A 22 -1.52 0.21 28.43
C GLY A 22 -1.06 -0.76 27.36
N ALA A 23 -2.03 -1.35 26.68
CA ALA A 23 -1.78 -2.13 25.48
C ALA A 23 -0.89 -1.26 24.58
N LEU A 24 0.41 -1.55 24.55
CA LEU A 24 1.31 -0.92 23.61
C LEU A 24 0.88 -1.47 22.27
N ALA A 25 0.12 -0.69 21.51
CA ALA A 25 -0.27 -1.09 20.17
C ALA A 25 1.00 -1.41 19.37
N GLY A 26 1.11 -2.67 18.93
CA GLY A 26 2.11 -3.09 17.98
C GLY A 26 1.57 -2.89 16.57
N SER A 27 2.44 -2.47 15.65
CA SER A 27 2.14 -2.50 14.22
C SER A 27 3.29 -3.16 13.49
N VAL A 28 2.97 -4.05 12.56
CA VAL A 28 3.95 -4.67 11.65
C VAL A 28 3.39 -4.50 10.24
N GLN A 29 4.22 -3.92 9.36
CA GLN A 29 3.93 -3.76 7.94
C GLN A 29 4.72 -4.79 7.15
N TYR A 30 4.03 -5.50 6.26
CA TYR A 30 4.66 -6.32 5.24
C TYR A 30 4.51 -5.59 3.91
N ASP A 31 5.64 -5.13 3.37
CA ASP A 31 5.67 -4.44 2.10
C ASP A 31 6.10 -5.38 0.96
N ARG A 32 5.40 -5.18 -0.15
CA ARG A 32 5.87 -5.32 -1.53
C ARG A 32 5.58 -6.64 -2.21
N PHE A 33 4.42 -6.66 -2.86
CA PHE A 33 4.28 -7.33 -4.16
C PHE A 33 4.36 -6.27 -5.27
N THR A 34 5.24 -6.47 -6.27
CA THR A 34 5.29 -5.66 -7.50
C THR A 34 5.00 -6.60 -8.66
N GLY A 35 3.75 -6.66 -9.11
CA GLY A 35 3.37 -7.37 -10.33
C GLY A 35 3.44 -6.42 -11.50
N ARG A 36 4.25 -6.72 -12.52
CA ARG A 36 4.23 -6.00 -13.80
C ARG A 36 3.69 -6.92 -14.87
N THR A 37 2.62 -6.50 -15.52
CA THR A 37 2.06 -7.23 -16.66
C THR A 37 1.92 -6.31 -17.86
N SER A 38 2.27 -6.80 -19.04
CA SER A 38 2.02 -6.10 -20.31
C SER A 38 0.63 -6.49 -20.80
N MET A 39 -0.24 -5.51 -21.02
CA MET A 39 -1.54 -5.73 -21.63
C MET A 39 -1.39 -5.75 -23.16
N PRO A 40 -1.77 -6.83 -23.85
CA PRO A 40 -1.91 -6.81 -25.30
C PRO A 40 -3.08 -5.90 -25.73
N GLU A 41 -3.23 -5.65 -27.04
CA GLU A 41 -4.32 -4.83 -27.64
C GLU A 41 -5.74 -5.34 -27.30
N GLU A 42 -5.88 -6.58 -26.83
CA GLU A 42 -7.14 -7.19 -26.42
C GLU A 42 -7.35 -7.06 -24.89
N PRO A 43 -8.60 -6.88 -24.41
CA PRO A 43 -8.93 -6.75 -23.00
C PRO A 43 -8.68 -8.09 -22.28
N ASN A 44 -7.45 -8.27 -21.81
CA ASN A 44 -7.08 -9.42 -21.01
C ASN A 44 -6.98 -8.95 -19.56
N GLU A 45 -7.99 -9.29 -18.75
CA GLU A 45 -7.87 -9.23 -17.30
C GLU A 45 -6.65 -10.07 -16.89
N VAL A 46 -5.75 -9.48 -16.11
CA VAL A 46 -4.56 -10.18 -15.64
C VAL A 46 -4.81 -10.62 -14.22
N GLU A 47 -4.67 -11.92 -13.99
CA GLU A 47 -4.76 -12.53 -12.67
C GLU A 47 -3.38 -12.86 -12.13
N VAL A 48 -3.15 -12.53 -10.86
CA VAL A 48 -1.90 -12.77 -10.16
C VAL A 48 -2.16 -13.22 -8.73
N SER A 49 -1.55 -14.34 -8.33
CA SER A 49 -1.58 -14.78 -6.93
C SER A 49 -0.59 -13.96 -6.10
N VAL A 50 -1.06 -13.45 -4.97
CA VAL A 50 -0.30 -12.63 -4.03
C VAL A 50 -0.23 -13.35 -2.70
N SER A 51 0.95 -13.88 -2.37
CA SER A 51 1.21 -14.50 -1.08
C SER A 51 1.48 -13.44 -0.01
N VAL A 52 0.70 -13.44 1.06
CA VAL A 52 0.82 -12.53 2.20
C VAL A 52 1.06 -13.31 3.48
N PRO A 53 2.15 -13.04 4.23
CA PRO A 53 2.39 -13.71 5.51
C PRO A 53 1.27 -13.45 6.51
N LYS A 54 0.72 -14.51 7.10
CA LYS A 54 -0.29 -14.36 8.14
C LYS A 54 0.30 -13.78 9.42
N PHE A 55 -0.52 -13.06 10.16
CA PHE A 55 -0.22 -12.61 11.50
C PHE A 55 -0.05 -13.80 12.45
N ASN A 56 1.10 -13.90 13.10
CA ASN A 56 1.40 -14.94 14.07
C ASN A 56 0.72 -14.64 15.43
N PRO A 57 -0.29 -15.44 15.85
CA PRO A 57 -1.03 -15.19 17.08
C PRO A 57 -0.19 -15.33 18.36
N THR A 58 1.01 -15.93 18.31
CA THR A 58 1.88 -15.98 19.50
C THR A 58 2.49 -14.62 19.87
N THR A 59 2.38 -13.62 18.99
CA THR A 59 2.93 -12.27 19.19
C THR A 59 1.92 -11.30 19.83
N GLY A 60 0.63 -11.63 19.80
CA GLY A 60 -0.44 -10.79 20.32
C GLY A 60 -1.80 -11.11 19.72
N VAL A 61 -2.77 -10.25 20.03
CA VAL A 61 -4.15 -10.32 19.51
C VAL A 61 -4.31 -9.30 18.38
N LEU A 62 -4.51 -9.79 17.16
CA LEU A 62 -4.78 -8.97 15.99
C LEU A 62 -6.04 -8.11 16.19
N GLN A 63 -5.94 -6.81 15.93
CA GLN A 63 -7.04 -5.84 16.06
C GLN A 63 -7.58 -5.41 14.70
N SER A 64 -6.69 -5.19 13.74
CA SER A 64 -7.08 -4.84 12.38
C SER A 64 -6.03 -5.20 11.33
N VAL A 65 -6.49 -5.39 10.10
CA VAL A 65 -5.67 -5.51 8.90
C VAL A 65 -5.97 -4.31 8.02
N THR A 66 -4.96 -3.53 7.66
CA THR A 66 -5.09 -2.48 6.65
C THR A 66 -4.45 -2.98 5.37
N ILE A 67 -5.18 -2.94 4.27
CA ILE A 67 -4.67 -3.28 2.95
C ILE A 67 -4.71 -2.02 2.10
N SER A 68 -3.60 -1.69 1.46
CA SER A 68 -3.53 -0.61 0.48
C SER A 68 -2.91 -1.10 -0.81
N ALA A 69 -3.33 -0.51 -1.93
CA ALA A 69 -2.71 -0.72 -3.22
C ALA A 69 -2.43 0.63 -3.89
N GLU A 70 -1.26 0.73 -4.51
CA GLU A 70 -0.90 1.78 -5.45
C GLU A 70 -0.79 1.18 -6.85
N LEU A 71 -1.56 1.72 -7.76
CA LEU A 71 -1.63 1.29 -9.15
C LEU A 71 -0.85 2.27 -10.01
N LYS A 72 -0.13 1.74 -10.98
CA LYS A 72 0.53 2.51 -12.02
C LYS A 72 0.17 1.89 -13.36
N PHE A 73 -0.44 2.70 -14.22
CA PHE A 73 -0.55 2.39 -15.63
C PHE A 73 0.51 3.17 -16.40
N ASP A 74 1.25 2.50 -17.28
CA ASP A 74 2.25 3.10 -18.15
C ASP A 74 2.08 2.54 -19.55
N GLY A 75 1.75 3.40 -20.52
CA GLY A 75 1.39 2.92 -21.84
C GLY A 75 1.46 3.97 -22.94
N PHE A 76 0.98 3.59 -24.11
CA PHE A 76 0.76 4.40 -25.30
C PHE A 76 -0.74 4.43 -25.60
N LYS A 77 -1.26 5.61 -25.89
CA LYS A 77 -2.57 5.79 -26.52
C LYS A 77 -2.43 6.67 -27.75
N GLY A 78 -2.98 6.19 -28.85
CA GLY A 78 -3.03 6.84 -30.14
C GLY A 78 -4.47 7.00 -30.60
N LEU A 79 -4.80 8.15 -31.17
CA LEU A 79 -6.03 8.38 -31.91
C LEU A 79 -5.70 9.12 -33.19
N GLU A 80 -6.19 8.62 -34.32
CA GLU A 80 -6.00 9.18 -35.66
C GLU A 80 -7.38 9.47 -36.28
N ASN A 81 -7.54 10.68 -36.82
CA ASN A 81 -8.68 11.02 -37.65
C ASN A 81 -8.35 10.62 -39.10
N LEU A 82 -9.14 9.70 -39.67
CA LEU A 82 -8.94 9.24 -41.05
C LEU A 82 -9.83 9.98 -42.05
N ASP A 83 -10.68 10.90 -41.58
CA ASP A 83 -11.50 11.76 -42.45
C ASP A 83 -10.65 12.91 -43.04
N PRO A 84 -10.43 12.97 -44.37
CA PRO A 84 -9.58 13.99 -45.00
C PRO A 84 -10.27 15.36 -45.13
N ASN A 85 -11.55 15.48 -44.78
CA ASN A 85 -12.35 16.69 -44.99
C ASN A 85 -12.76 17.39 -43.69
N LEU A 86 -12.85 16.67 -42.58
CA LEU A 86 -13.41 17.20 -41.33
C LEU A 86 -12.40 17.26 -40.19
N SER A 87 -12.40 18.39 -39.48
CA SER A 87 -11.78 18.49 -38.16
C SER A 87 -12.83 18.22 -37.10
N THR A 88 -12.47 17.45 -36.07
CA THR A 88 -13.39 17.11 -34.97
C THR A 88 -12.76 17.34 -33.62
N GLY A 89 -13.57 17.76 -32.64
CA GLY A 89 -13.19 17.68 -31.24
C GLY A 89 -13.44 16.27 -30.73
N PHE A 90 -12.57 15.75 -29.87
CA PHE A 90 -12.74 14.42 -29.29
C PHE A 90 -12.58 14.45 -27.77
N ARG A 91 -13.20 13.48 -27.11
CA ARG A 91 -12.94 13.08 -25.73
C ARG A 91 -12.83 11.57 -25.70
N LEU A 92 -11.68 11.10 -25.25
CA LEU A 92 -11.30 9.71 -25.08
C LEU A 92 -11.17 9.44 -23.59
N ASN A 93 -11.91 8.46 -23.07
CA ASN A 93 -11.78 7.97 -21.71
C ASN A 93 -11.32 6.52 -21.71
N LEU A 94 -10.22 6.24 -21.03
CA LEU A 94 -9.73 4.88 -20.80
C LEU A 94 -10.08 4.48 -19.38
N LEU A 95 -10.75 3.34 -19.25
CA LEU A 95 -11.23 2.81 -17.98
C LEU A 95 -10.43 1.57 -17.61
N TRP A 96 -10.01 1.51 -16.35
CA TRP A 96 -9.24 0.41 -15.79
C TRP A 96 -9.81 0.05 -14.44
N ASN A 97 -9.67 -1.21 -14.04
CA ASN A 97 -10.02 -1.64 -12.70
C ASN A 97 -8.92 -2.51 -12.09
N PHE A 98 -9.00 -2.61 -10.78
CA PHE A 98 -8.21 -3.52 -9.96
C PHE A 98 -9.09 -4.05 -8.84
N ASP A 99 -8.98 -5.34 -8.59
CA ASP A 99 -9.67 -6.02 -7.52
C ASP A 99 -8.69 -6.97 -6.81
N LEU A 100 -8.58 -6.84 -5.50
CA LEU A 100 -7.87 -7.81 -4.66
C LEU A 100 -8.91 -8.64 -3.93
N ARG A 101 -8.85 -9.97 -4.10
CA ARG A 101 -9.85 -10.91 -3.61
C ARG A 101 -9.28 -11.86 -2.57
N ARG A 102 -10.17 -12.29 -1.67
CA ARG A 102 -9.97 -13.43 -0.78
C ARG A 102 -9.86 -14.74 -1.60
N PRO A 103 -9.39 -15.84 -1.00
CA PRO A 103 -9.42 -17.17 -1.64
C PRO A 103 -10.82 -17.63 -2.09
N ASP A 104 -11.89 -17.12 -1.46
CA ASP A 104 -13.27 -17.39 -1.83
C ASP A 104 -13.82 -16.46 -2.93
N LEU A 105 -12.95 -15.66 -3.56
CA LEU A 105 -13.23 -14.69 -4.62
C LEU A 105 -14.04 -13.46 -4.18
N SER A 106 -14.34 -13.29 -2.89
CA SER A 106 -14.95 -12.05 -2.43
C SER A 106 -13.93 -10.91 -2.39
N SER A 107 -14.35 -9.71 -2.82
CA SER A 107 -13.48 -8.53 -2.90
C SER A 107 -13.05 -8.05 -1.50
N LEU A 108 -11.78 -7.69 -1.39
CA LEU A 108 -11.17 -7.00 -0.25
C LEU A 108 -11.00 -5.51 -0.56
N LEU A 109 -10.47 -5.21 -1.74
CA LEU A 109 -10.18 -3.86 -2.21
C LEU A 109 -10.50 -3.78 -3.69
N HIS A 110 -11.24 -2.74 -4.07
CA HIS A 110 -11.57 -2.41 -5.45
C HIS A 110 -11.11 -0.99 -5.76
N ILE A 111 -10.50 -0.79 -6.91
CA ILE A 111 -10.06 0.52 -7.40
C ILE A 111 -10.46 0.64 -8.86
N ASP A 112 -11.29 1.63 -9.17
CA ASP A 112 -11.54 2.09 -10.53
C ASP A 112 -10.61 3.25 -10.84
N ALA A 113 -10.05 3.25 -12.04
CA ALA A 113 -9.17 4.29 -12.53
C ALA A 113 -9.70 4.80 -13.88
N GLU A 114 -9.49 6.09 -14.15
CA GLU A 114 -9.81 6.66 -15.46
C GLU A 114 -8.71 7.59 -15.97
N ASP A 115 -8.49 7.58 -17.28
CA ASP A 115 -7.58 8.50 -17.96
C ASP A 115 -8.32 9.19 -19.11
N ILE A 116 -8.65 10.45 -18.88
CA ILE A 116 -9.40 11.27 -19.83
C ILE A 116 -8.42 12.12 -20.65
N THR A 117 -8.55 12.04 -21.97
CA THR A 117 -7.86 12.96 -22.89
C THR A 117 -8.84 13.52 -23.88
N GLY A 118 -8.75 14.82 -24.10
CA GLY A 118 -9.54 15.50 -25.11
C GLY A 118 -8.69 16.44 -25.92
N GLY A 119 -9.25 16.87 -27.05
CA GLY A 119 -8.56 17.77 -27.96
C GLY A 119 -9.34 17.97 -29.24
N ARG A 120 -8.63 18.40 -30.26
CA ARG A 120 -9.12 18.52 -31.63
C ARG A 120 -8.15 17.82 -32.55
N LEU A 121 -8.69 17.13 -33.55
CA LEU A 121 -7.95 16.54 -34.66
C LEU A 121 -8.34 17.32 -35.92
N ASN A 122 -7.34 17.67 -36.72
CA ASN A 122 -7.50 18.21 -38.06
C ASN A 122 -7.90 17.09 -39.03
N PRO A 123 -8.24 17.41 -40.29
CA PRO A 123 -8.51 16.38 -41.29
C PRO A 123 -7.26 15.54 -41.56
N PHE A 124 -7.47 14.29 -41.96
CA PHE A 124 -6.42 13.32 -42.27
C PHE A 124 -5.42 13.89 -43.27
N ASP A 125 -4.13 13.76 -42.97
CA ASP A 125 -3.04 14.29 -43.80
C ASP A 125 -2.43 13.24 -44.76
N GLY A 126 -2.97 12.01 -44.75
CA GLY A 126 -2.54 10.91 -45.60
C GLY A 126 -1.60 9.92 -44.93
N ALA A 127 -1.21 10.12 -43.66
CA ALA A 127 -0.34 9.23 -42.91
C ALA A 127 -0.99 8.76 -41.60
N VAL A 128 -0.93 7.46 -41.31
CA VAL A 128 -1.35 6.91 -40.00
C VAL A 128 -0.12 6.87 -39.08
N ASP A 129 0.09 7.94 -38.32
CA ASP A 129 1.22 8.06 -37.39
C ASP A 129 0.83 8.36 -35.95
N PHE A 130 -0.46 8.59 -35.67
CA PHE A 130 -0.98 8.99 -34.35
C PHE A 130 -0.27 10.26 -33.83
N GLY A 131 0.12 11.13 -34.74
CA GLY A 131 0.86 12.36 -34.48
C GLY A 131 0.37 13.50 -35.35
N GLY A 132 1.15 14.59 -35.38
CA GLY A 132 0.83 15.72 -36.24
C GLY A 132 -0.52 16.39 -35.91
N GLY A 133 -1.22 16.83 -36.95
CA GLY A 133 -2.48 17.55 -36.82
C GLY A 133 -3.71 16.65 -36.81
N SER A 134 -3.69 15.54 -37.56
CA SER A 134 -4.78 14.58 -37.67
C SER A 134 -4.75 13.49 -36.60
N GLY A 135 -3.61 13.31 -35.94
CA GLY A 135 -3.41 12.35 -34.87
C GLY A 135 -3.03 12.96 -33.53
N ILE A 136 -3.12 12.14 -32.49
CA ILE A 136 -2.58 12.43 -31.17
C ILE A 136 -2.04 11.15 -30.55
N SER A 137 -0.84 11.26 -29.97
CA SER A 137 -0.25 10.22 -29.14
C SER A 137 0.06 10.75 -27.76
N ARG A 138 -0.19 9.92 -26.76
CA ARG A 138 0.13 10.19 -25.37
C ARG A 138 0.72 8.94 -24.73
N HIS A 139 1.62 9.17 -23.79
CA HIS A 139 2.11 8.12 -22.92
C HIS A 139 1.61 8.40 -21.50
N PRO A 140 0.37 8.01 -21.17
CA PRO A 140 -0.17 8.27 -19.85
C PRO A 140 0.61 7.46 -18.80
N ALA A 141 0.96 8.15 -17.72
CA ALA A 141 1.37 7.54 -16.48
C ALA A 141 0.31 7.91 -15.44
N THR A 142 -0.69 7.04 -15.26
CA THR A 142 -1.75 7.27 -14.28
C THR A 142 -1.42 6.52 -13.00
N PHE A 143 -1.58 7.20 -11.87
CA PHE A 143 -1.40 6.63 -10.54
C PHE A 143 -2.71 6.70 -9.80
N GLU A 144 -3.17 5.56 -9.30
CA GLU A 144 -4.35 5.48 -8.44
C GLU A 144 -4.02 4.73 -7.17
N SER A 145 -4.72 5.03 -6.09
CA SER A 145 -4.51 4.33 -4.83
C SER A 145 -5.81 4.08 -4.10
N GLY A 146 -5.85 2.97 -3.37
CA GLY A 146 -7.00 2.56 -2.58
C GLY A 146 -6.56 1.91 -1.29
N MET A 147 -7.43 1.95 -0.29
CA MET A 147 -7.19 1.35 1.01
C MET A 147 -8.49 0.82 1.60
N THR A 148 -8.40 -0.33 2.27
CA THR A 148 -9.48 -0.91 3.07
C THR A 148 -8.94 -1.28 4.45
N LYS A 149 -9.82 -1.25 5.45
CA LYS A 149 -9.49 -1.66 6.83
C LYS A 149 -10.46 -2.74 7.29
N LEU A 150 -9.91 -3.90 7.62
CA LEU A 150 -10.64 -5.07 8.07
C LEU A 150 -10.60 -5.15 9.59
N VAL A 151 -11.78 -5.25 10.21
CA VAL A 151 -11.96 -5.34 11.67
C VAL A 151 -12.90 -6.46 12.08
N SER A 152 -13.57 -7.12 11.12
CA SER A 152 -14.53 -8.17 11.44
C SER A 152 -13.80 -9.44 11.89
N PRO A 153 -14.31 -10.18 12.89
CA PRO A 153 -13.65 -11.41 13.35
C PRO A 153 -13.42 -12.44 12.23
N THR A 154 -14.33 -12.54 11.26
CA THR A 154 -14.21 -13.43 10.11
C THR A 154 -13.05 -13.01 9.21
N ASP A 155 -12.90 -11.71 8.93
CA ASP A 155 -11.75 -11.22 8.15
C ASP A 155 -10.44 -11.43 8.90
N LEU A 156 -10.38 -11.07 10.18
CA LEU A 156 -9.17 -11.21 11.00
C LEU A 156 -8.72 -12.68 11.09
N ALA A 157 -9.65 -13.62 11.14
CA ALA A 157 -9.35 -15.06 11.14
C ALA A 157 -8.65 -15.52 9.85
N LEU A 158 -8.95 -14.92 8.70
CA LEU A 158 -8.27 -15.25 7.43
C LEU A 158 -6.79 -14.88 7.45
N PHE A 159 -6.47 -13.74 8.07
CA PHE A 159 -5.12 -13.21 8.17
C PHE A 159 -4.35 -13.66 9.41
N THR A 160 -4.93 -14.49 10.28
CA THR A 160 -4.28 -14.99 11.49
C THR A 160 -3.89 -16.46 11.32
N GLY A 161 -2.67 -16.81 11.72
CA GLY A 161 -2.20 -18.20 11.71
C GLY A 161 -0.72 -18.34 11.39
N VAL A 162 -0.34 -19.53 10.90
CA VAL A 162 0.99 -19.83 10.40
C VAL A 162 1.00 -19.87 8.87
N GLY A 163 2.15 -19.58 8.27
CA GLY A 163 2.32 -19.54 6.82
C GLY A 163 1.68 -18.32 6.18
N ASP A 164 1.35 -18.44 4.89
CA ASP A 164 0.85 -17.34 4.08
C ASP A 164 -0.64 -17.53 3.73
N ILE A 165 -1.32 -16.44 3.39
CA ILE A 165 -2.60 -16.44 2.68
C ILE A 165 -2.33 -16.08 1.22
N GLU A 166 -2.90 -16.84 0.30
CA GLU A 166 -2.91 -16.51 -1.13
C GLU A 166 -4.12 -15.62 -1.42
N LEU A 167 -3.87 -14.41 -1.88
CA LEU A 167 -4.89 -13.48 -2.38
C LEU A 167 -4.84 -13.48 -3.91
N LEU A 168 -5.98 -13.20 -4.55
CA LEU A 168 -6.03 -13.07 -6.00
C LEU A 168 -6.12 -11.59 -6.36
N ALA A 169 -5.09 -11.06 -7.00
CA ALA A 169 -5.12 -9.74 -7.59
C ALA A 169 -5.54 -9.86 -9.06
N THR A 170 -6.63 -9.20 -9.44
CA THR A 170 -7.09 -9.09 -10.82
C THR A 170 -7.06 -7.63 -11.24
N GLY A 171 -6.54 -7.33 -12.41
CA GLY A 171 -6.57 -5.95 -12.89
C GLY A 171 -6.42 -5.88 -14.40
N GLY A 172 -6.98 -4.82 -14.98
CA GLY A 172 -6.86 -4.60 -16.40
C GLY A 172 -7.68 -3.43 -16.93
N TYR A 173 -7.45 -3.17 -18.21
CA TYR A 173 -8.28 -2.35 -19.07
C TYR A 173 -9.70 -2.93 -19.15
N VAL A 174 -10.68 -2.09 -18.81
CA VAL A 174 -12.11 -2.40 -18.83
C VAL A 174 -12.72 -1.97 -20.15
N GLY A 175 -12.30 -0.82 -20.68
CA GLY A 175 -12.88 -0.31 -21.92
C GLY A 175 -12.47 1.12 -22.27
N THR A 176 -12.88 1.52 -23.47
CA THR A 176 -12.67 2.86 -24.02
C THR A 176 -14.02 3.49 -24.30
N VAL A 177 -14.19 4.74 -23.87
CA VAL A 177 -15.30 5.59 -24.28
C VAL A 177 -14.75 6.72 -25.14
N LEU A 178 -15.09 6.70 -26.43
CA LEU A 178 -14.68 7.73 -27.38
C LEU A 178 -15.90 8.51 -27.84
N VAL A 179 -15.86 9.83 -27.64
CA VAL A 179 -16.93 10.76 -28.01
C VAL A 179 -16.36 11.83 -28.93
N PHE A 180 -17.01 12.04 -30.07
CA PHE A 180 -16.68 13.11 -31.00
C PHE A 180 -17.70 14.24 -30.92
N SER A 181 -17.25 15.47 -31.16
CA SER A 181 -18.09 16.67 -31.16
C SER A 181 -18.99 16.73 -32.40
N ILE A 182 -18.54 16.12 -33.49
CA ILE A 182 -19.31 15.89 -34.72
C ILE A 182 -19.09 14.44 -35.17
N PRO A 183 -20.03 13.82 -35.90
CA PRO A 183 -19.81 12.52 -36.51
C PRO A 183 -18.59 12.59 -37.44
N VAL A 184 -17.64 11.68 -37.24
CA VAL A 184 -16.53 11.41 -38.15
C VAL A 184 -16.72 10.02 -38.72
N GLU A 185 -16.48 9.87 -40.01
CA GLU A 185 -16.79 8.62 -40.71
C GLU A 185 -15.74 7.54 -40.44
N GLU A 186 -14.47 7.93 -40.27
CA GLU A 186 -13.37 7.00 -40.08
C GLU A 186 -12.37 7.52 -39.03
N THR A 187 -12.12 6.69 -38.01
CA THR A 187 -11.06 6.95 -37.02
C THR A 187 -10.36 5.65 -36.66
N MET A 188 -9.09 5.76 -36.27
CA MET A 188 -8.31 4.64 -35.78
C MET A 188 -7.77 4.97 -34.40
N SER A 189 -7.86 4.01 -33.48
CA SER A 189 -7.28 4.13 -32.14
C SER A 189 -6.36 2.96 -31.85
N ARG A 190 -5.29 3.23 -31.11
CA ARG A 190 -4.32 2.21 -30.66
C ARG A 190 -4.03 2.39 -29.18
N PHE A 191 -4.05 1.29 -28.44
CA PHE A 191 -3.79 1.28 -27.00
C PHE A 191 -2.82 0.15 -26.67
N GLU A 192 -1.73 0.50 -26.00
CA GLU A 192 -0.74 -0.45 -25.52
C GLU A 192 -0.33 -0.03 -24.13
N GLY A 193 -0.07 -0.95 -23.21
CA GLY A 193 0.39 -0.53 -21.90
C GLY A 193 0.75 -1.66 -20.98
N ALA A 194 1.32 -1.27 -19.85
CA ALA A 194 1.60 -2.14 -18.74
C ALA A 194 0.87 -1.63 -17.50
N PHE A 195 0.36 -2.59 -16.74
CA PHE A 195 -0.24 -2.35 -15.44
C PHE A 195 0.72 -2.86 -14.36
N GLU A 196 0.91 -2.04 -13.34
CA GLU A 196 1.67 -2.36 -12.14
C GLU A 196 0.83 -2.09 -10.90
N ALA A 197 0.84 -3.01 -9.95
CA ALA A 197 0.22 -2.83 -8.65
C ALA A 197 1.24 -3.10 -7.54
N ASN A 198 1.30 -2.18 -6.58
CA ASN A 198 2.08 -2.29 -5.36
C ASN A 198 1.11 -2.45 -4.17
N ILE A 199 1.07 -3.65 -3.59
CA ILE A 199 0.15 -4.00 -2.49
C ILE A 199 0.93 -4.00 -1.17
N SER A 200 0.33 -3.40 -0.14
CA SER A 200 0.86 -3.37 1.22
C SER A 200 -0.20 -3.85 2.22
N VAL A 201 0.22 -4.67 3.18
CA VAL A 201 -0.63 -5.21 4.24
C VAL A 201 -0.02 -4.90 5.60
N THR A 202 -0.78 -4.21 6.43
CA THR A 202 -0.37 -3.78 7.76
C THR A 202 -1.25 -4.41 8.84
N TYR A 203 -0.62 -5.00 9.85
CA TYR A 203 -1.27 -5.61 11.00
C TYR A 203 -1.15 -4.72 12.22
N ASP A 204 -2.29 -4.31 12.78
CA ASP A 204 -2.34 -3.65 14.09
C ASP A 204 -2.76 -4.69 15.15
N PHE A 205 -2.00 -4.81 16.23
CA PHE A 205 -2.24 -5.84 17.25
C PHE A 205 -1.90 -5.35 18.67
N VAL A 206 -2.44 -6.05 19.66
CA VAL A 206 -2.08 -5.88 21.07
C VAL A 206 -1.13 -7.01 21.46
N PRO A 207 0.13 -6.74 21.85
CA PRO A 207 1.07 -7.77 22.25
C PRO A 207 0.57 -8.61 23.43
N GLU A 208 0.99 -9.87 23.48
CA GLU A 208 0.68 -10.74 24.62
C GLU A 208 1.22 -10.14 25.93
N PRO A 209 0.43 -10.15 27.03
CA PRO A 209 0.83 -9.54 28.31
C PRO A 209 2.15 -10.08 28.85
N SER A 210 2.47 -11.34 28.57
CA SER A 210 3.69 -12.01 29.00
C SER A 210 4.95 -11.42 28.35
N ALA A 211 4.89 -10.99 27.09
CA ALA A 211 6.00 -10.34 26.40
C ALA A 211 6.35 -9.01 27.07
N VAL A 212 5.32 -8.19 27.39
CA VAL A 212 5.48 -6.93 28.11
C VAL A 212 6.08 -7.17 29.50
N ALA A 213 5.60 -8.18 30.22
CA ALA A 213 6.12 -8.54 31.54
C ALA A 213 7.60 -8.96 31.48
N LEU A 214 8.00 -9.74 30.45
CA LEU A 214 9.38 -10.17 30.28
C LEU A 214 10.31 -8.99 29.95
N PHE A 215 9.90 -8.08 29.06
CA PHE A 215 10.66 -6.85 28.78
C PHE A 215 10.83 -5.99 30.03
N ALA A 216 9.77 -5.83 30.83
CA ALA A 216 9.86 -5.11 32.10
C ALA A 216 10.82 -5.80 33.08
N LEU A 217 10.84 -7.13 33.14
CA LEU A 217 11.79 -7.89 33.96
C LEU A 217 13.24 -7.67 33.49
N ILE A 218 13.49 -7.72 32.17
CA ILE A 218 14.83 -7.48 31.61
C ILE A 218 15.30 -6.06 31.92
N LEU A 219 14.47 -5.04 31.67
CA LEU A 219 14.78 -3.65 32.00
C LEU A 219 15.08 -3.46 33.49
N THR A 220 14.28 -4.05 34.37
CA THR A 220 14.51 -3.95 35.82
C THR A 220 15.80 -4.65 36.24
N THR A 221 16.17 -5.79 35.65
CA THR A 221 17.47 -6.44 35.91
C THR A 221 18.66 -5.64 35.41
N LEU A 222 18.56 -5.00 34.24
CA LEU A 222 19.60 -4.13 33.68
C LEU A 222 19.83 -2.88 34.54
N VAL A 223 18.74 -2.22 34.96
CA VAL A 223 18.82 -1.05 35.85
C VAL A 223 19.44 -1.43 37.20
N ARG A 224 19.03 -2.58 37.79
CA ARG A 224 19.64 -3.09 39.03
C ARG A 224 21.13 -3.37 38.88
N ARG A 225 21.55 -3.93 37.73
CA ARG A 225 22.96 -4.22 37.45
C ARG A 225 23.77 -2.93 37.31
N ALA A 226 23.26 -1.94 36.56
CA ALA A 226 23.92 -0.65 36.38
C ALA A 226 24.11 0.07 37.71
N ALA A 227 23.09 0.10 38.57
CA ALA A 227 23.18 0.70 39.90
C ALA A 227 24.27 0.05 40.77
N ARG A 228 24.42 -1.28 40.72
CA ARG A 228 25.48 -2.00 41.45
C ARG A 228 26.89 -1.64 40.94
N VAL A 229 27.07 -1.52 39.63
CA VAL A 229 28.39 -1.16 39.04
C VAL A 229 28.80 0.26 39.44
N THR A 230 27.86 1.21 39.42
CA THR A 230 28.14 2.59 39.85
C THR A 230 28.52 2.67 41.33
N ALA A 231 27.80 1.96 42.20
CA ALA A 231 28.11 1.89 43.63
C ALA A 231 29.50 1.30 43.91
N ALA A 232 29.91 0.25 43.18
CA ALA A 232 31.23 -0.36 43.34
C ALA A 232 32.37 0.59 42.94
N ARG A 233 32.19 1.40 41.88
CA ARG A 233 33.20 2.36 41.43
C ARG A 233 33.43 3.51 42.42
N THR A 234 32.37 4.00 43.06
CA THR A 234 32.49 5.06 44.08
C THR A 234 33.24 4.62 45.35
N CYS A 235 33.24 3.33 45.68
CA CYS A 235 34.00 2.82 46.82
C CYS A 235 35.51 2.73 46.56
N HIS A 236 35.96 2.66 45.30
CA HIS A 236 37.38 2.52 44.98
C HIS A 236 38.12 3.85 44.77
N ALA A 237 37.41 4.96 44.58
CA ALA A 237 38.02 6.27 44.34
C ALA A 237 38.39 7.06 45.62
N ASN A 238 38.16 6.50 46.82
CA ASN A 238 38.38 7.18 48.11
C ASN A 238 39.58 6.62 48.90
N HIS A 239 40.56 6.00 48.23
CA HIS A 239 41.84 5.62 48.81
C HIS A 239 42.98 6.42 48.19
#